data_AF-A0A1Q5UHV9-F1
#
_entry.id   AF-A0A1Q5UHV9-F1
#
_cell.length_a   1.000
_cell.length_b   1.000
_cell.length_c   1.000
_cell.angle_alpha   90.00
_cell.angle_beta   90.00
_cell.angle_gamma   90.00
#
_symmetry.space_group_name_H-M   'P 1'
#
loop_
_entity.id
_entity.type
_entity.pdbx_description
1 polymer ?
#
loop_
_entity_poly.entity_id
_entity_poly.type
_entity_poly.pdbx_seq_one_letter_code
_entity_poly.pdbx_strand_id
1 'polypeptide(L)'
;MAAASLGSISIHDADCASSQPNALFGAGTRTGHKARSRWVADTTKLHSAGHSEYFNLNGFRVKPLGEVPRGLVLEIFAWEIHDSEAQNVYNAWIAYTEGGYQDMQYYNFTMFRGSWGEKVNMVEIVIRPPDEHQEEVDWAFCLDDLGIEFLDRRLGE
;
A
#
# COMPACT_ATOMS: atom_id res chain seq x y z
N MET A 1 19.62 4.16 6.69
CA MET A 1 20.30 4.83 5.56
C MET A 1 19.26 5.14 4.50
N ALA A 2 19.26 6.35 3.94
CA ALA A 2 18.25 6.76 2.96
C ALA A 2 18.54 6.14 1.59
N ALA A 3 17.50 5.74 0.84
CA ALA A 3 17.63 5.06 -0.44
C ALA A 3 18.38 5.87 -1.52
N ALA A 4 18.41 7.20 -1.39
CA ALA A 4 19.22 8.09 -2.24
C ALA A 4 20.73 7.79 -2.18
N SER A 5 21.26 7.40 -1.01
CA SER A 5 22.69 7.07 -0.86
C SER A 5 23.11 5.74 -1.51
N LEU A 6 22.14 4.93 -1.95
CA LEU A 6 22.35 3.66 -2.63
C LEU A 6 22.16 3.77 -4.16
N GLY A 7 21.87 4.97 -4.68
CA GLY A 7 21.64 5.20 -6.12
C GLY A 7 20.32 4.64 -6.65
N SER A 8 19.43 4.15 -5.78
CA SER A 8 18.12 3.59 -6.15
C SER A 8 17.07 4.66 -6.49
N ILE A 9 17.41 5.93 -6.29
CA ILE A 9 16.55 7.12 -6.40
C ILE A 9 17.42 8.29 -6.88
N SER A 10 16.88 9.19 -7.69
CA SER A 10 17.65 10.36 -8.18
C SER A 10 18.08 11.24 -7.03
N ILE A 11 19.28 11.84 -7.13
CA ILE A 11 19.77 12.83 -6.16
C ILE A 11 18.93 14.11 -6.14
N HIS A 12 18.08 14.30 -7.14
CA HIS A 12 17.13 15.41 -7.25
C HIS A 12 15.72 15.02 -6.79
N ASP A 13 15.47 13.75 -6.50
CA ASP A 13 14.18 13.32 -5.95
C ASP A 13 14.14 13.74 -4.47
N ALA A 14 13.36 14.78 -4.17
CA ALA A 14 13.00 15.17 -2.81
C ALA A 14 11.86 14.32 -2.23
N ASP A 15 11.57 13.18 -2.87
CA ASP A 15 10.35 12.41 -2.66
C ASP A 15 10.45 11.47 -1.45
N CYS A 16 9.28 10.91 -1.11
CA CYS A 16 8.89 9.93 -0.10
C CYS A 16 9.90 8.86 0.35
N ALA A 17 11.08 8.71 -0.24
CA ALA A 17 12.18 7.93 0.33
C ALA A 17 13.10 8.71 1.28
N SER A 18 12.94 10.05 1.34
CA SER A 18 13.82 10.98 2.04
C SER A 18 13.17 11.69 3.25
N SER A 19 11.85 11.71 3.34
CA SER A 19 11.06 12.32 4.44
C SER A 19 10.38 11.25 5.32
N GLN A 20 10.57 11.30 6.64
CA GLN A 20 9.80 10.45 7.58
C GLN A 20 8.40 11.06 7.82
N PRO A 21 7.31 10.26 7.98
CA PRO A 21 7.25 8.81 8.21
C PRO A 21 6.88 8.00 6.94
N ASN A 22 7.87 7.68 6.13
CA ASN A 22 7.72 6.93 4.90
C ASN A 22 8.04 5.43 5.06
N ALA A 23 7.49 4.62 4.15
CA ALA A 23 7.81 3.19 4.05
C ALA A 23 8.23 2.79 2.63
N LEU A 24 9.34 2.08 2.52
CA LEU A 24 9.87 1.53 1.27
C LEU A 24 9.39 0.08 1.10
N PHE A 25 8.87 -0.24 -0.09
CA PHE A 25 8.29 -1.53 -0.40
C PHE A 25 8.92 -2.12 -1.66
N GLY A 26 9.29 -3.40 -1.58
CA GLY A 26 9.58 -4.21 -2.76
C GLY A 26 8.29 -4.68 -3.41
N ALA A 27 8.26 -4.73 -4.74
CA ALA A 27 7.12 -5.24 -5.46
C ALA A 27 7.12 -6.79 -5.43
N GLY A 28 6.02 -7.37 -4.95
CA GLY A 28 5.73 -8.78 -5.06
C GLY A 28 4.57 -8.99 -6.03
N THR A 29 4.67 -9.97 -6.92
CA THR A 29 3.53 -10.42 -7.73
C THR A 29 2.58 -11.26 -6.87
N ARG A 30 1.31 -11.35 -7.26
CA ARG A 30 0.32 -12.15 -6.52
C ARG A 30 0.71 -13.63 -6.41
N THR A 31 1.34 -14.18 -7.44
CA THR A 31 1.80 -15.57 -7.53
C THR A 31 3.24 -15.77 -7.05
N GLY A 32 4.00 -14.68 -6.85
CA GLY A 32 5.39 -14.74 -6.46
C GLY A 32 5.60 -15.23 -5.03
N HIS A 33 6.73 -15.89 -4.78
CA HIS A 33 7.15 -16.36 -3.46
C HIS A 33 7.78 -15.27 -2.58
N LYS A 34 7.89 -14.03 -3.10
CA LYS A 34 8.42 -12.90 -2.35
C LYS A 34 7.41 -12.42 -1.31
N ALA A 35 7.91 -11.92 -0.19
CA ALA A 35 7.09 -11.32 0.85
C ALA A 35 6.25 -10.18 0.26
N ARG A 36 4.93 -10.26 0.44
CA ARG A 36 4.01 -9.22 -0.03
C ARG A 36 4.06 -8.03 0.91
N SER A 37 3.97 -6.85 0.31
CA SER A 37 3.96 -5.59 1.03
C SER A 37 2.60 -5.43 1.72
N ARG A 38 2.59 -5.57 3.05
CA ARG A 38 1.37 -5.49 3.84
C ARG A 38 1.58 -4.73 5.13
N TRP A 39 0.53 -4.10 5.61
CA TRP A 39 0.43 -3.64 6.99
C TRP A 39 -0.84 -4.18 7.62
N VAL A 40 -0.72 -4.56 8.89
CA VAL A 40 -1.75 -5.23 9.67
C VAL A 40 -1.93 -4.43 10.95
N ALA A 41 -3.19 -4.24 11.34
CA ALA A 41 -3.54 -3.63 12.61
C ALA A 41 -2.98 -4.46 13.77
N ASP A 42 -2.25 -3.79 14.68
CA ASP A 42 -1.88 -4.39 15.96
C ASP A 42 -3.09 -4.29 16.90
N THR A 43 -3.98 -5.28 16.80
CA THR A 43 -5.27 -5.29 17.51
C THR A 43 -5.09 -5.15 19.02
N THR A 44 -4.02 -5.72 19.58
CA THR A 44 -3.71 -5.62 21.01
C THR A 44 -3.39 -4.17 21.41
N LYS A 45 -2.57 -3.47 20.62
CA LYS A 45 -2.27 -2.06 20.87
C LYS A 45 -3.49 -1.17 20.66
N LEU A 46 -4.26 -1.41 19.61
CA LEU A 46 -5.48 -0.64 19.33
C LEU A 46 -6.50 -0.78 20.45
N HIS A 47 -6.77 -2.02 20.89
CA HIS A 47 -7.66 -2.28 22.02
C HIS A 47 -7.18 -1.61 23.31
N SER A 48 -5.87 -1.65 23.58
CA SER A 48 -5.27 -1.00 24.76
C SER A 48 -5.42 0.52 24.73
N ALA A 49 -5.52 1.11 23.55
CA ALA A 49 -5.76 2.53 23.33
C ALA A 49 -7.26 2.90 23.24
N GLY A 50 -8.17 1.94 23.36
CA GLY A 50 -9.62 2.16 23.26
C GLY A 50 -10.14 2.29 21.83
N HIS A 51 -9.37 1.83 20.84
CA HIS A 51 -9.76 1.79 19.43
C HIS A 51 -10.30 0.42 19.03
N SER A 52 -11.06 0.40 17.94
CA SER A 52 -11.46 -0.82 17.24
C SER A 52 -10.23 -1.53 16.65
N GLU A 53 -10.34 -2.83 16.41
CA GLU A 53 -9.36 -3.58 15.62
C GLU A 53 -9.36 -3.19 14.12
N TYR A 54 -10.41 -2.51 13.69
CA TYR A 54 -10.58 -2.02 12.33
C TYR A 54 -10.20 -0.54 12.19
N PHE A 55 -9.81 -0.13 10.98
CA PHE A 55 -9.44 1.24 10.67
C PHE A 55 -9.98 1.69 9.32
N ASN A 56 -10.14 3.00 9.18
CA ASN A 56 -10.42 3.67 7.92
C ASN A 56 -9.11 3.94 7.18
N LEU A 57 -8.93 3.38 5.98
CA LEU A 57 -7.93 3.89 5.03
C LEU A 57 -8.56 5.01 4.19
N ASN A 58 -8.10 6.24 4.41
CA ASN A 58 -8.58 7.44 3.73
C ASN A 58 -7.76 7.74 2.47
N GLY A 59 -6.48 7.43 2.47
CA GLY A 59 -5.61 7.70 1.33
C GLY A 59 -4.13 7.48 1.63
N PHE A 60 -3.32 7.58 0.59
CA PHE A 60 -1.86 7.61 0.72
C PHE A 60 -1.23 8.26 -0.50
N ARG A 61 0.05 8.64 -0.39
CA ARG A 61 0.91 8.94 -1.53
C ARG A 61 1.74 7.72 -1.89
N VAL A 62 1.94 7.49 -3.19
CA VAL A 62 2.83 6.45 -3.71
C VAL A 62 3.76 7.06 -4.74
N LYS A 63 5.04 6.69 -4.65
CA LYS A 63 6.06 7.06 -5.63
C LYS A 63 6.76 5.80 -6.11
N PRO A 64 6.64 5.47 -7.41
CA PRO A 64 7.52 4.52 -8.07
C PRO A 64 9.00 4.83 -7.89
N LEU A 65 9.82 3.80 -7.64
CA LEU A 65 11.27 3.93 -7.63
C LEU A 65 11.82 3.39 -8.94
N GLY A 66 12.56 4.23 -9.67
CA GLY A 66 13.10 3.89 -10.98
C GLY A 66 12.06 3.94 -12.10
N GLU A 67 12.36 3.28 -13.21
CA GLU A 67 11.48 3.21 -14.37
C GLU A 67 10.32 2.25 -14.15
N VAL A 68 9.10 2.73 -14.40
CA VAL A 68 7.89 1.91 -14.34
C VAL A 68 7.69 1.18 -15.67
N PRO A 69 7.50 -0.14 -15.67
CA PRO A 69 7.10 -0.87 -16.87
C PRO A 69 5.72 -0.41 -17.34
N ARG A 70 5.59 -0.12 -18.64
CA ARG A 70 4.31 0.21 -19.25
C ARG A 70 3.34 -0.97 -19.08
N GLY A 71 2.15 -0.70 -18.56
CA GLY A 71 1.10 -1.69 -18.32
C GLY A 71 1.19 -2.37 -16.95
N LEU A 72 2.17 -2.01 -16.11
CA LEU A 72 2.20 -2.48 -14.72
C LEU A 72 0.96 -1.97 -13.97
N VAL A 73 0.38 -2.84 -13.15
CA VAL A 73 -0.74 -2.48 -12.27
C VAL A 73 -0.32 -2.70 -10.83
N LEU A 74 -0.46 -1.70 -9.97
CA LEU A 74 -0.36 -1.86 -8.53
C LEU A 74 -1.76 -2.13 -7.98
N GLU A 75 -1.95 -3.32 -7.41
CA GLU A 75 -3.21 -3.76 -6.82
C GLU A 75 -3.16 -3.58 -5.31
N ILE A 76 -4.23 -3.02 -4.75
CA ILE A 76 -4.37 -2.71 -3.34
C ILE A 76 -5.59 -3.46 -2.84
N PHE A 77 -5.39 -4.34 -1.87
CA PHE A 77 -6.43 -5.16 -1.28
C PHE A 77 -6.60 -4.79 0.20
N ALA A 78 -7.83 -4.46 0.59
CA ALA A 78 -8.21 -4.34 1.99
C ALA A 78 -8.86 -5.64 2.46
N TRP A 79 -8.45 -6.11 3.63
CA TRP A 79 -8.86 -7.38 4.20
C TRP A 79 -9.48 -7.20 5.58
N GLU A 80 -10.51 -7.99 5.83
CA GLU A 80 -10.97 -8.37 7.16
C GLU A 80 -10.26 -9.67 7.53
N ILE A 81 -9.48 -9.64 8.61
CA ILE A 81 -8.91 -10.83 9.24
C ILE A 81 -9.68 -11.07 10.53
N HIS A 82 -10.46 -12.14 10.58
CA HIS A 82 -11.21 -12.54 11.76
C HIS A 82 -11.10 -14.05 11.94
N ASP A 83 -10.82 -14.52 13.16
CA ASP A 83 -10.68 -15.95 13.49
C ASP A 83 -9.75 -16.75 12.54
N SER A 84 -8.65 -16.13 12.11
CA SER A 84 -7.69 -16.68 11.13
C SER A 84 -8.22 -16.88 9.71
N GLU A 85 -9.42 -16.38 9.40
CA GLU A 85 -9.94 -16.27 8.05
C GLU A 85 -9.68 -14.87 7.51
N ALA A 86 -9.32 -14.78 6.21
CA ALA A 86 -9.09 -13.53 5.52
C ALA A 86 -10.16 -13.34 4.44
N GLN A 87 -10.96 -12.29 4.57
CA GLN A 87 -11.97 -11.89 3.60
C GLN A 87 -11.57 -10.59 2.92
N ASN A 88 -11.56 -10.57 1.58
CA ASN A 88 -11.33 -9.33 0.85
C ASN A 88 -12.58 -8.45 0.95
N VAL A 89 -12.42 -7.22 1.42
CA VAL A 89 -13.51 -6.26 1.61
C VAL A 89 -13.52 -5.22 0.50
N TYR A 90 -12.32 -4.69 0.17
CA TYR A 90 -12.17 -3.70 -0.88
C TYR A 90 -10.96 -4.00 -1.77
N ASN A 91 -11.04 -3.53 -3.00
CA ASN A 91 -9.94 -3.57 -3.96
C ASN A 91 -9.84 -2.23 -4.71
N ALA A 92 -8.61 -1.78 -4.92
CA ALA A 92 -8.27 -0.68 -5.83
C ALA A 92 -7.09 -1.09 -6.70
N TRP A 93 -6.93 -0.40 -7.82
CA TRP A 93 -5.81 -0.61 -8.72
C TRP A 93 -5.31 0.72 -9.27
N ILE A 94 -4.01 0.77 -9.50
CA ILE A 94 -3.30 1.87 -10.13
C ILE A 94 -2.65 1.30 -11.39
N ALA A 95 -3.12 1.70 -12.56
CA ALA A 95 -2.54 1.25 -13.82
C ALA A 95 -1.58 2.31 -14.37
N TYR A 96 -0.34 1.90 -14.65
CA TYR A 96 0.65 2.74 -15.29
C TYR A 96 0.55 2.55 -16.81
N THR A 97 -0.24 3.39 -17.47
CA THR A 97 -0.51 3.29 -18.92
C THR A 97 0.67 3.71 -19.79
N GLU A 98 1.56 4.53 -19.23
CA GLU A 98 2.83 4.96 -19.80
C GLU A 98 3.98 4.38 -18.96
N GLY A 99 5.08 4.02 -19.62
CA GLY A 99 6.28 3.53 -18.93
C GLY A 99 7.27 4.66 -18.64
N GLY A 100 8.35 4.34 -17.93
CA GLY A 100 9.42 5.28 -17.59
C GLY A 100 9.27 5.87 -16.19
N TYR A 101 9.97 6.98 -15.92
CA TYR A 101 9.94 7.64 -14.61
C TYR A 101 8.58 8.30 -14.38
N GLN A 102 8.02 8.07 -13.20
CA GLN A 102 6.70 8.57 -12.80
C GLN A 102 6.83 9.49 -11.58
N ASP A 103 6.01 10.53 -11.55
CA ASP A 103 5.89 11.41 -10.40
C ASP A 103 5.13 10.74 -9.24
N MET A 104 5.24 11.32 -8.04
CA MET A 104 4.47 10.89 -6.90
C MET A 104 2.98 11.14 -7.14
N GLN A 105 2.15 10.14 -6.82
CA GLN A 105 0.70 10.18 -6.99
C GLN A 105 0.01 10.09 -5.64
N TYR A 106 -1.08 10.84 -5.46
CA TYR A 106 -1.92 10.78 -4.28
C TYR A 106 -3.22 10.05 -4.59
N TYR A 107 -3.55 9.06 -3.75
CA TYR A 107 -4.77 8.28 -3.85
C TYR A 107 -5.67 8.59 -2.68
N ASN A 108 -6.87 9.10 -2.99
CA ASN A 108 -7.92 9.33 -2.02
C ASN A 108 -8.94 8.20 -2.12
N PHE A 109 -9.11 7.40 -1.07
CA PHE A 109 -10.09 6.32 -1.01
C PHE A 109 -11.46 6.77 -0.51
N THR A 110 -11.58 7.96 0.08
CA THR A 110 -12.87 8.48 0.56
C THR A 110 -13.86 8.77 -0.57
N MET A 111 -13.39 8.83 -1.82
CA MET A 111 -14.21 9.12 -3.00
C MET A 111 -15.18 7.98 -3.38
N PHE A 112 -15.03 6.77 -2.83
CA PHE A 112 -15.79 5.57 -3.23
C PHE A 112 -17.01 5.26 -2.36
N ARG A 113 -17.76 6.28 -1.91
CA ARG A 113 -18.92 6.20 -0.99
C ARG A 113 -18.60 5.97 0.49
N GLY A 114 -17.42 6.38 0.95
CA GLY A 114 -16.96 6.24 2.33
C GLY A 114 -15.48 5.92 2.37
N SER A 115 -14.87 5.99 3.56
CA SER A 115 -13.54 5.42 3.81
C SER A 115 -13.57 3.90 3.67
N TRP A 116 -12.43 3.29 3.33
CA TRP A 116 -12.27 1.83 3.44
C TRP A 116 -12.19 1.46 4.91
N GLY A 117 -13.34 1.22 5.54
CA GLY A 117 -13.47 1.33 6.98
C GLY A 117 -14.15 0.19 7.68
N GLU A 118 -15.30 -0.23 7.17
CA GLU A 118 -16.09 -1.27 7.78
C GLU A 118 -15.32 -2.59 7.59
N LYS A 119 -14.79 -3.12 8.70
CA LYS A 119 -14.08 -4.41 8.79
C LYS A 119 -12.66 -4.48 8.21
N VAL A 120 -12.01 -3.34 7.91
CA VAL A 120 -10.62 -3.37 7.40
C VAL A 120 -9.62 -3.38 8.56
N ASN A 121 -8.81 -4.44 8.66
CA ASN A 121 -7.71 -4.52 9.63
C ASN A 121 -6.37 -4.96 9.01
N MET A 122 -6.34 -5.20 7.69
CA MET A 122 -5.10 -5.38 6.93
C MET A 122 -5.24 -4.75 5.54
N VAL A 123 -4.14 -4.19 5.04
CA VAL A 123 -3.99 -3.83 3.63
C VAL A 123 -2.79 -4.53 3.05
N GLU A 124 -2.97 -5.11 1.87
CA GLU A 124 -1.94 -5.75 1.07
C GLU A 124 -1.79 -5.01 -0.25
N ILE A 125 -0.54 -4.82 -0.68
CA ILE A 125 -0.19 -4.31 -1.99
C ILE A 125 0.62 -5.36 -2.73
N VAL A 126 0.19 -5.63 -3.96
CA VAL A 126 0.91 -6.47 -4.90
C VAL A 126 0.96 -5.79 -6.26
N ILE A 127 1.80 -6.31 -7.15
CA ILE A 127 1.82 -5.86 -8.54
C ILE A 127 1.29 -6.95 -9.46
N ARG A 128 0.62 -6.50 -10.52
CA ARG A 128 0.34 -7.28 -11.71
C ARG A 128 1.31 -6.82 -12.80
N PRO A 129 2.19 -7.71 -13.28
CA PRO A 129 3.10 -7.40 -14.36
C PRO A 129 2.33 -7.15 -15.67
N PRO A 130 2.91 -6.40 -16.62
CA PRO A 130 2.28 -6.13 -17.91
C PRO A 130 2.17 -7.36 -18.82
N ASP A 131 3.06 -8.35 -18.63
CA ASP A 131 3.02 -9.64 -19.32
C ASP A 131 2.61 -10.72 -18.31
N GLU A 132 1.55 -11.46 -18.61
CA GLU A 132 1.03 -12.54 -17.77
C GLU A 132 2.01 -13.71 -17.62
N HIS A 133 3.00 -13.82 -18.52
CA HIS A 133 4.07 -14.81 -18.45
C HIS A 133 5.27 -14.35 -17.63
N GLN A 134 5.32 -13.08 -17.22
CA GLN A 134 6.40 -12.55 -16.41
C GLN A 134 6.08 -12.76 -14.92
N GLU A 135 6.65 -13.80 -14.33
CA GLU A 135 6.34 -14.17 -12.93
C GLU A 135 6.93 -13.19 -11.89
N GLU A 136 7.97 -12.44 -12.27
CA GLU A 136 8.62 -11.45 -11.40
C GLU A 136 8.96 -10.15 -12.15
N VAL A 137 8.66 -9.02 -11.51
CA VAL A 137 9.14 -7.70 -11.90
C VAL A 137 9.92 -7.15 -10.71
N ASP A 138 11.22 -6.93 -10.92
CA ASP A 138 12.07 -6.28 -9.93
C ASP A 138 11.81 -4.77 -9.96
N TRP A 139 10.84 -4.34 -9.17
CA TRP A 139 10.41 -2.96 -9.04
C TRP A 139 10.13 -2.65 -7.59
N ALA A 140 10.18 -1.38 -7.23
CA ALA A 140 9.95 -0.92 -5.88
C ALA A 140 9.17 0.38 -5.90
N PHE A 141 8.50 0.66 -4.80
CA PHE A 141 7.77 1.89 -4.59
C PHE A 141 7.91 2.32 -3.14
N CYS A 142 7.64 3.58 -2.87
CA CYS A 142 7.53 4.08 -1.51
C CYS A 142 6.11 4.60 -1.26
N LEU A 143 5.64 4.45 -0.02
CA LEU A 143 4.41 5.07 0.46
C LEU A 143 4.73 6.14 1.50
N ASP A 144 3.94 7.21 1.47
CA ASP A 144 4.00 8.32 2.41
C ASP A 144 2.60 8.90 2.65
N ASP A 145 2.47 9.79 3.64
CA ASP A 145 1.21 10.43 4.02
C ASP A 145 0.04 9.44 4.16
N LEU A 146 0.27 8.32 4.84
CA LEU A 146 -0.76 7.31 5.15
C LEU A 146 -1.89 7.95 5.96
N GLY A 147 -3.03 8.19 5.32
CA GLY A 147 -4.24 8.68 5.95
C GLY A 147 -5.01 7.54 6.58
N ILE A 148 -4.73 7.25 7.85
CA ILE A 148 -5.46 6.25 8.65
C ILE A 148 -6.29 6.95 9.71
N GLU A 149 -7.55 6.58 9.84
CA GLU A 149 -8.40 6.96 10.95
C GLU A 149 -8.75 5.72 11.79
N PHE A 150 -8.43 5.79 13.08
CA PHE A 150 -8.77 4.74 14.03
C PHE A 150 -10.21 4.90 14.49
N LEU A 151 -10.97 3.80 14.46
CA LEU A 151 -12.37 3.79 14.84
C LEU A 151 -12.52 3.64 16.37
N ASP A 152 -13.61 4.17 16.91
CA ASP A 152 -13.99 3.91 18.31
C ASP A 152 -14.30 2.42 18.48
N ARG A 153 -13.84 1.82 19.58
CA ARG A 153 -14.04 0.42 19.91
C ARG A 153 -15.51 -0.02 19.83
N ARG A 154 -16.45 0.87 20.12
CA ARG A 154 -17.91 0.58 20.07
C ARG A 154 -18.45 0.24 18.68
N LEU A 155 -17.64 0.40 17.63
CA LEU A 155 -17.99 0.04 16.25
C LEU A 155 -17.49 -1.36 15.85
N GLY A 156 -16.72 -2.04 16.70
CA GLY A 156 -16.21 -3.41 16.46
C GLY A 156 -16.86 -4.49 17.34
N GLU A 157 -17.81 -4.11 18.21
CA GLU A 157 -18.65 -5.01 19.02
C GLU A 157 -20.06 -5.07 18.43
#